data_AF-A0A1W9Q5Z5-F1
#
_entry.id   AF-A0A1W9Q5Z5-F1
#
_cell.length_a   1.000
_cell.length_b   1.000
_cell.length_c   1.000
_cell.angle_alpha   90.00
_cell.angle_beta   90.00
_cell.angle_gamma   90.00
#
_symmetry.space_group_name_H-M   'P 1'
#
loop_
_entity.id
_entity.type
_entity.pdbx_description
1 polymer ?
#
loop_
_entity_poly.entity_id
_entity_poly.type
_entity_poly.pdbx_seq_one_letter_code
_entity_poly.pdbx_strand_id
1 'polypeptide(L)'
;MKNPQRSASIFPQGKVCRRFMDRESNHLKAAEGSVFVGLIVTMIIIAGIGAAMLPLSTTSMRSQITGNQAQEGYYLAESGMRYIASEFKHAGDGLTACAAEDARDNVLKVNHDQSFTVSDNGAYFDLEIIPYYYRVHEDEIFSPNLKAAVFGGIPDEIPTEAPGYLQIIVKDDACTLLSARHDYHYTSVSVSGDDVIFNGLTLDGATPSGSATPTRNDRIFPSCKCAGDGEGGEQVVTKGGNLTFQAHTGADIFPLSNCRFKINGTGQTYRYQELDLANNMFKGITNSDDPEAAFALTLSDTDYVVGQKFIKLISRGSAGASSATASTEVAFELAVESSEEAGEGVPCGVFGNTYVEIKNFGKVKSYNSTTDPNPSSSTGEGHICSNKHVNLKNKAYVDGDVMIGKDPSGAQGAYTHSGWPTVKGTAPLNIDRVDPDPLGAVGGSLAAAFAEYSVSNDNDLAVPPITGNEISLSRGSHGTQNMTLYGKEGGANYYVTGITLKNNSTLTVDTTNGPVNIHLAGILTAKNFSKITVTGNPPDFTIYCNYSSSQTEIMLKDSTVFEGAIYAPYGDIQVRNSAHAYGMLWAKTVGIRNYGVVWFDTALKESIVFPGSGGGSQSLVQ
;
A
#
# COMPACT_ATOMS: atom_id res chain seq x y z
N MET A 1 39.48 -61.37 -13.52
CA MET A 1 40.77 -60.85 -13.04
C MET A 1 40.96 -61.30 -11.59
N LYS A 2 42.16 -61.84 -11.31
CA LYS A 2 42.74 -62.41 -10.08
C LYS A 2 42.25 -61.90 -8.70
N ASN A 3 41.82 -62.83 -7.83
CA ASN A 3 42.27 -62.91 -6.42
C ASN A 3 43.79 -63.22 -6.41
N PRO A 4 44.63 -63.07 -5.34
CA PRO A 4 44.26 -63.24 -3.90
C PRO A 4 45.19 -62.58 -2.81
N GLN A 5 44.86 -62.82 -1.52
CA GLN A 5 45.73 -63.26 -0.38
C GLN A 5 46.88 -62.41 0.24
N ARG A 6 47.03 -62.64 1.57
CA ARG A 6 48.27 -62.84 2.40
C ARG A 6 48.89 -61.61 3.10
N SER A 7 49.50 -61.67 4.31
CA SER A 7 49.90 -62.77 5.23
C SER A 7 50.54 -62.23 6.52
N ALA A 8 50.40 -62.99 7.63
CA ALA A 8 51.36 -63.31 8.73
C ALA A 8 51.90 -62.19 9.66
N SER A 9 52.32 -62.41 10.92
CA SER A 9 52.87 -63.56 11.68
C SER A 9 52.74 -63.29 13.21
N ILE A 10 52.29 -64.19 14.11
CA ILE A 10 52.93 -65.40 14.72
C ILE A 10 53.98 -65.12 15.84
N PHE A 11 53.53 -65.34 17.10
CA PHE A 11 54.13 -66.06 18.26
C PHE A 11 55.52 -65.66 18.87
N PRO A 12 55.84 -65.93 20.17
CA PRO A 12 55.58 -67.20 20.87
C PRO A 12 55.25 -67.21 22.39
N GLN A 13 54.76 -68.37 22.82
CA GLN A 13 54.60 -68.81 24.20
C GLN A 13 55.93 -69.30 24.82
N GLY A 14 55.99 -69.25 26.15
CA GLY A 14 56.39 -70.42 26.95
C GLY A 14 57.40 -70.17 28.06
N LYS A 15 57.02 -70.51 29.31
CA LYS A 15 57.63 -71.56 30.17
C LYS A 15 57.41 -71.25 31.67
N VAL A 16 56.67 -72.10 32.39
CA VAL A 16 57.11 -73.26 33.22
C VAL A 16 57.30 -72.87 34.70
N CYS A 17 56.61 -73.64 35.54
CA CYS A 17 56.62 -73.68 37.00
C CYS A 17 58.01 -73.84 37.65
N ARG A 18 58.19 -73.28 38.86
CA ARG A 18 58.30 -74.02 40.15
C ARG A 18 59.02 -73.20 41.25
N ARG A 19 58.64 -73.53 42.49
CA ARG A 19 59.33 -73.38 43.80
C ARG A 19 59.14 -72.04 44.52
N PHE A 20 58.34 -72.01 45.58
CA PHE A 20 58.57 -72.49 46.97
C PHE A 20 59.22 -71.41 47.85
N MET A 21 58.43 -71.00 48.85
CA MET A 21 58.81 -70.54 50.20
C MET A 21 59.53 -69.21 50.38
N ASP A 22 58.77 -68.28 50.96
CA ASP A 22 59.01 -67.64 52.25
C ASP A 22 60.42 -67.14 52.58
N ARG A 23 60.58 -65.82 52.61
CA ARG A 23 61.14 -65.15 53.80
C ARG A 23 60.91 -63.64 53.82
N GLU A 24 60.33 -63.20 54.94
CA GLU A 24 60.60 -61.94 55.67
C GLU A 24 60.41 -60.63 54.90
N SER A 25 59.25 -59.97 55.04
CA SER A 25 58.95 -58.97 56.09
C SER A 25 59.99 -57.84 56.20
N ASN A 26 59.49 -56.61 55.97
CA ASN A 26 60.05 -55.30 56.32
C ASN A 26 60.67 -54.49 55.17
N HIS A 27 59.83 -53.88 54.32
CA HIS A 27 60.08 -52.52 53.78
C HIS A 27 58.79 -51.81 53.29
N LEU A 28 57.65 -52.10 53.93
CA LEU A 28 56.31 -51.52 53.65
C LEU A 28 56.04 -50.20 54.42
N LYS A 29 57.04 -49.35 54.67
CA LYS A 29 56.82 -48.09 55.43
C LYS A 29 57.27 -46.80 54.74
N ALA A 30 57.64 -46.84 53.45
CA ALA A 30 57.98 -45.64 52.68
C ALA A 30 57.07 -45.37 51.46
N ALA A 31 56.14 -46.28 51.13
CA ALA A 31 55.26 -46.14 49.96
C ALA A 31 53.88 -45.54 50.27
N GLU A 32 53.39 -45.65 51.52
CA GLU A 32 52.01 -45.27 51.88
C GLU A 32 51.79 -43.73 51.99
N GLY A 33 52.85 -42.94 52.19
CA GLY A 33 52.76 -41.47 52.23
C GLY A 33 52.72 -40.80 50.85
N SER A 34 53.34 -41.40 49.83
CA SER A 34 53.44 -40.81 48.48
C SER A 34 52.11 -40.84 47.71
N VAL A 35 51.28 -41.86 47.96
CA VAL A 35 49.97 -42.03 47.33
C VAL A 35 49.00 -40.95 47.79
N PHE A 36 49.03 -40.60 49.09
CA PHE A 36 48.17 -39.55 49.64
C PHE A 36 48.53 -38.16 49.10
N VAL A 37 49.82 -37.86 48.97
CA VAL A 37 50.28 -36.58 48.37
C VAL A 37 49.90 -36.51 46.89
N GLY A 38 50.04 -37.61 46.14
CA GLY A 38 49.60 -37.68 44.74
C GLY A 38 48.09 -37.45 44.57
N LEU A 39 47.28 -37.90 45.53
CA LEU A 39 45.83 -37.71 45.51
C LEU A 39 45.42 -36.27 45.84
N ILE A 40 46.10 -35.63 46.80
CA ILE A 40 45.85 -34.21 47.14
C ILE A 40 46.24 -33.30 45.97
N VAL A 41 47.38 -33.54 45.32
CA VAL A 41 47.83 -32.75 44.18
C VAL A 41 46.88 -32.90 42.99
N THR A 42 46.40 -34.12 42.70
CA THR A 42 45.40 -34.33 41.63
C THR A 42 44.06 -33.66 41.95
N MET A 43 43.59 -33.69 43.21
CA MET A 43 42.40 -32.95 43.63
C MET A 43 42.56 -31.42 43.47
N ILE A 44 43.73 -30.86 43.79
CA ILE A 44 44.00 -29.42 43.61
C ILE A 44 44.04 -29.04 42.13
N ILE A 45 44.64 -29.87 41.28
CA ILE A 45 44.67 -29.64 39.83
C ILE A 45 43.27 -29.69 39.23
N ILE A 46 42.45 -30.69 39.62
CA ILE A 46 41.06 -30.79 39.15
C ILE A 46 40.22 -29.61 39.66
N ALA A 47 40.40 -29.19 40.92
CA ALA A 47 39.74 -28.00 41.46
C ALA A 47 40.17 -26.72 40.72
N GLY A 48 41.45 -26.57 40.38
CA GLY A 48 41.97 -25.46 39.59
C GLY A 48 41.41 -25.41 38.16
N ILE A 49 41.30 -26.56 37.50
CA ILE A 49 40.69 -26.67 36.16
C ILE A 49 39.19 -26.37 36.23
N GLY A 50 38.48 -26.88 37.24
CA GLY A 50 37.07 -26.60 37.47
C GLY A 50 36.80 -25.10 37.72
N ALA A 51 37.66 -24.44 38.50
CA ALA A 51 37.59 -23.00 38.73
C ALA A 51 37.92 -22.18 37.46
N ALA A 52 38.81 -22.66 36.60
CA ALA A 52 39.15 -22.00 35.34
C ALA A 52 38.11 -22.20 34.23
N MET A 53 37.35 -23.31 34.24
CA MET A 53 36.27 -23.56 33.28
C MET A 53 35.00 -22.76 33.58
N LEU A 54 34.78 -22.35 34.83
CA LEU A 54 33.56 -21.64 35.25
C LEU A 54 33.43 -20.24 34.61
N PRO A 55 34.49 -19.42 34.52
CA PRO A 55 34.47 -18.18 33.75
C PRO A 55 34.22 -18.39 32.25
N LEU A 56 34.82 -19.43 31.64
CA LEU A 56 34.65 -19.70 30.20
C LEU A 56 33.20 -20.09 29.85
N SER A 57 32.58 -20.93 30.68
CA SER A 57 31.16 -21.31 30.52
C SER A 57 30.24 -20.10 30.74
N THR A 58 30.51 -19.29 31.77
CA THR A 58 29.71 -18.10 32.09
C THR A 58 29.78 -17.04 30.99
N THR A 59 30.96 -16.81 30.40
CA THR A 59 31.14 -15.87 29.29
C THR A 59 30.44 -16.34 28.02
N SER A 60 30.49 -17.64 27.71
CA SER A 60 29.81 -18.21 26.54
C SER A 60 28.29 -18.12 26.66
N MET A 61 27.72 -18.41 27.84
CA MET A 61 26.29 -18.28 28.07
C MET A 61 25.82 -16.82 28.03
N ARG A 62 26.59 -15.89 28.60
CA ARG A 62 26.27 -14.45 28.54
C ARG A 62 26.32 -13.91 27.11
N SER A 63 27.29 -14.32 26.30
CA SER A 63 27.38 -13.89 24.90
C SER A 63 26.19 -14.36 24.05
N GLN A 64 25.67 -15.57 24.29
CA GLN A 64 24.48 -16.07 23.59
C GLN A 64 23.21 -15.34 24.05
N ILE A 65 23.09 -15.08 25.36
CA ILE A 65 21.95 -14.33 25.92
C ILE A 65 21.91 -12.91 25.34
N THR A 66 23.03 -12.18 25.33
CA THR A 66 23.09 -10.82 24.77
C THR A 66 22.81 -10.81 23.25
N GLY A 67 23.27 -11.81 22.51
CA GLY A 67 22.97 -11.94 21.08
C GLY A 67 21.48 -12.16 20.80
N ASN A 68 20.83 -13.04 21.57
CA ASN A 68 19.39 -13.27 21.44
C ASN A 68 18.58 -12.05 21.89
N GLN A 69 18.98 -11.37 22.98
CA GLN A 69 18.32 -10.15 23.44
C GLN A 69 18.43 -9.00 22.43
N ALA A 70 19.56 -8.88 21.72
CA ALA A 70 19.69 -7.90 20.65
C ALA A 70 18.75 -8.19 19.46
N GLN A 71 18.58 -9.46 19.09
CA GLN A 71 17.59 -9.85 18.07
C GLN A 71 16.15 -9.60 18.53
N GLU A 72 15.84 -9.92 19.78
CA GLU A 72 14.53 -9.60 20.38
C GLU A 72 14.27 -8.08 20.38
N GLY A 73 15.25 -7.27 20.79
CA GLY A 73 15.18 -5.81 20.72
C GLY A 73 14.94 -5.31 19.29
N TYR A 74 15.60 -5.89 18.28
CA TYR A 74 15.36 -5.55 16.88
C TYR A 74 13.94 -5.86 16.42
N TYR A 75 13.43 -7.08 16.70
CA TYR A 75 12.05 -7.44 16.34
C TYR A 75 11.00 -6.61 17.07
N LEU A 76 11.29 -6.20 18.32
CA LEU A 76 10.42 -5.28 19.07
C LEU A 76 10.40 -3.90 18.42
N ALA A 77 11.54 -3.36 18.00
CA ALA A 77 11.60 -2.11 17.26
C ALA A 77 10.80 -2.20 15.95
N GLU A 78 10.96 -3.29 15.18
CA GLU A 78 10.18 -3.51 13.95
C GLU A 78 8.67 -3.63 14.23
N SER A 79 8.29 -4.22 15.37
CA SER A 79 6.87 -4.32 15.74
C SER A 79 6.24 -2.95 16.03
N GLY A 80 6.97 -2.03 16.65
CA GLY A 80 6.50 -0.66 16.89
C GLY A 80 6.26 0.11 15.60
N MET A 81 7.13 -0.10 14.61
CA MET A 81 6.96 0.44 13.26
C MET A 81 5.68 -0.03 12.58
N ARG A 82 5.47 -1.35 12.57
CA ARG A 82 4.29 -1.98 11.95
C ARG A 82 3.01 -1.53 12.66
N TYR A 83 3.06 -1.34 13.98
CA TYR A 83 1.95 -0.82 14.76
C TYR A 83 1.56 0.60 14.31
N ILE A 84 2.49 1.55 14.28
CA ILE A 84 2.19 2.93 13.86
C ILE A 84 1.77 3.01 12.40
N ALA A 85 2.41 2.24 11.51
CA ALA A 85 1.99 2.19 10.12
C ALA A 85 0.53 1.72 9.97
N SER A 86 0.11 0.73 10.77
CA SER A 86 -1.27 0.24 10.80
C SER A 86 -2.23 1.29 11.36
N GLU A 87 -1.95 1.86 12.52
CA GLU A 87 -2.79 2.89 13.14
C GLU A 87 -2.93 4.11 12.22
N PHE A 88 -1.83 4.57 11.63
CA PHE A 88 -1.84 5.69 10.69
C PHE A 88 -2.68 5.40 9.45
N LYS A 89 -2.57 4.18 8.89
CA LYS A 89 -3.35 3.76 7.72
C LYS A 89 -4.86 3.78 8.00
N HIS A 90 -5.26 3.30 9.18
CA HIS A 90 -6.67 3.11 9.55
C HIS A 90 -7.31 4.31 10.25
N ALA A 91 -6.53 5.31 10.68
CA ALA A 91 -7.03 6.50 11.36
C ALA A 91 -8.12 7.25 10.58
N GLY A 92 -8.10 7.16 9.25
CA GLY A 92 -9.00 7.87 8.36
C GLY A 92 -10.22 7.07 7.85
N ASP A 93 -10.37 5.81 8.26
CA ASP A 93 -11.39 4.93 7.69
C ASP A 93 -12.80 5.42 8.02
N GLY A 94 -13.64 5.56 6.99
CA GLY A 94 -15.02 6.05 7.13
C GLY A 94 -15.16 7.56 7.41
N LEU A 95 -14.07 8.33 7.36
CA LEU A 95 -14.07 9.78 7.54
C LEU A 95 -14.00 10.54 6.21
N THR A 96 -14.41 11.81 6.20
CA THR A 96 -14.16 12.70 5.06
C THR A 96 -12.65 12.93 4.89
N ALA A 97 -12.18 13.25 3.68
CA ALA A 97 -10.74 13.39 3.40
C ALA A 97 -9.98 14.29 4.39
N CYS A 98 -10.60 15.38 4.87
CA CYS A 98 -10.00 16.25 5.87
C CYS A 98 -10.03 15.70 7.30
N ALA A 99 -11.17 15.13 7.72
CA ALA A 99 -11.25 14.50 9.03
C ALA A 99 -10.32 13.28 9.13
N ALA A 100 -10.12 12.57 8.01
CA ALA A 100 -9.17 11.48 7.88
C ALA A 100 -7.72 11.94 8.08
N GLU A 101 -7.35 13.08 7.49
CA GLU A 101 -6.01 13.66 7.66
C GLU A 101 -5.78 14.20 9.07
N ASP A 102 -6.77 14.84 9.67
CA ASP A 102 -6.68 15.27 11.07
C ASP A 102 -6.58 14.08 12.03
N ALA A 103 -7.29 12.99 11.75
CA ALA A 103 -7.16 11.76 12.53
C ALA A 103 -5.78 11.12 12.39
N ARG A 104 -5.21 11.12 11.18
CA ARG A 104 -3.83 10.68 10.91
C ARG A 104 -2.79 11.49 11.67
N ASP A 105 -2.89 12.81 11.62
CA ASP A 105 -1.99 13.68 12.39
C ASP A 105 -2.13 13.47 13.90
N ASN A 106 -3.35 13.22 14.38
CA ASN A 106 -3.59 12.93 15.79
C ASN A 106 -2.96 11.59 16.20
N VAL A 107 -2.93 10.57 15.34
CA VAL A 107 -2.18 9.33 15.60
C VAL A 107 -0.70 9.61 15.79
N LEU A 108 -0.10 10.44 14.94
CA LEU A 108 1.32 10.81 15.09
C LEU A 108 1.58 11.54 16.41
N LYS A 109 0.72 12.50 16.76
CA LYS A 109 0.84 13.27 18.00
C LYS A 109 0.68 12.41 19.26
N VAL A 110 -0.33 11.54 19.29
CA VAL A 110 -0.65 10.71 20.47
C VAL A 110 0.41 9.63 20.71
N ASN A 111 1.02 9.10 19.64
CA ASN A 111 1.98 8.01 19.74
C ASN A 111 3.45 8.45 19.79
N HIS A 112 3.72 9.76 19.70
CA HIS A 112 5.05 10.28 19.94
C HIS A 112 5.44 10.17 21.42
N ASP A 113 6.68 9.72 21.67
CA ASP A 113 7.28 9.51 22.99
C ASP A 113 6.47 8.55 23.87
N GLN A 114 5.77 7.61 23.24
CA GLN A 114 5.04 6.55 23.93
C GLN A 114 5.84 5.26 24.00
N SER A 115 5.75 4.60 25.16
CA SER A 115 6.33 3.28 25.43
C SER A 115 5.25 2.22 25.43
N PHE A 116 5.44 1.14 24.69
CA PHE A 116 4.49 0.03 24.60
C PHE A 116 5.11 -1.26 25.15
N THR A 117 4.48 -1.82 26.18
CA THR A 117 4.90 -3.10 26.77
C THR A 117 4.26 -4.27 26.02
N VAL A 118 5.09 -5.16 25.46
CA VAL A 118 4.61 -6.33 24.70
C VAL A 118 4.38 -7.54 25.61
N SER A 119 5.08 -7.61 26.76
CA SER A 119 4.91 -8.69 27.74
C SER A 119 5.30 -8.26 29.16
N ASP A 120 4.78 -8.99 30.15
CA ASP A 120 5.06 -8.77 31.59
C ASP A 120 6.55 -8.96 31.97
N ASN A 121 7.37 -9.48 31.05
CA ASN A 121 8.81 -9.71 31.26
C ASN A 121 9.68 -8.45 31.11
N GLY A 122 9.07 -7.28 30.93
CA GLY A 122 9.79 -6.00 30.79
C GLY A 122 10.29 -5.71 29.37
N ALA A 123 9.77 -6.43 28.36
CA ALA A 123 10.04 -6.13 26.95
C ALA A 123 9.11 -5.01 26.48
N TYR A 124 9.69 -3.92 25.98
CA TYR A 124 8.96 -2.76 25.46
C TYR A 124 9.62 -2.20 24.21
N PHE A 125 8.86 -1.41 23.47
CA PHE A 125 9.41 -0.53 22.45
C PHE A 125 8.96 0.91 22.70
N ASP A 126 9.85 1.85 22.39
CA ASP A 126 9.55 3.28 22.40
C ASP A 126 9.45 3.79 20.98
N LEU A 127 8.63 4.82 20.78
CA LEU A 127 8.41 5.45 19.48
C LEU A 127 8.68 6.94 19.54
N GLU A 128 9.52 7.39 18.62
CA GLU A 128 9.85 8.80 18.41
C GLU A 128 9.50 9.15 16.96
N ILE A 129 8.58 10.10 16.77
CA ILE A 129 7.94 10.41 15.49
C ILE A 129 8.27 11.85 15.14
N ILE A 130 9.01 12.08 14.06
CA ILE A 130 9.50 13.42 13.67
C ILE A 130 8.93 13.77 12.28
N PRO A 131 7.84 14.55 12.20
CA PRO A 131 7.29 15.01 10.93
C PRO A 131 8.04 16.23 10.37
N TYR A 132 8.20 16.27 9.04
CA TYR A 132 8.77 17.40 8.30
C TYR A 132 7.69 18.20 7.54
N TYR A 133 6.49 18.27 8.11
CA TYR A 133 5.38 19.08 7.63
C TYR A 133 4.57 19.59 8.82
N TYR A 134 3.91 20.74 8.66
CA TYR A 134 3.23 21.43 9.76
C TYR A 134 1.83 21.90 9.39
N ARG A 135 1.11 22.44 10.38
CA ARG A 135 -0.21 23.05 10.18
C ARG A 135 -0.29 24.40 10.88
N VAL A 136 -1.02 25.35 10.29
CA VAL A 136 -1.29 26.64 10.93
C VAL A 136 -2.07 26.43 12.24
N HIS A 137 -1.55 26.99 13.34
CA HIS A 137 -2.13 26.87 14.68
C HIS A 137 -3.48 27.63 14.80
N GLU A 138 -4.35 27.19 15.73
CA GLU A 138 -5.79 27.49 15.75
C GLU A 138 -6.18 28.95 16.04
N ASP A 139 -5.24 29.80 16.49
CA ASP A 139 -5.53 31.12 17.06
C ASP A 139 -4.98 32.31 16.24
N GLU A 140 -4.40 32.08 15.06
CA GLU A 140 -3.70 33.15 14.34
C GLU A 140 -4.59 33.89 13.33
N ILE A 141 -4.79 35.18 13.59
CA ILE A 141 -5.14 36.18 12.57
C ILE A 141 -3.79 36.72 12.06
N PHE A 142 -3.57 36.63 10.74
CA PHE A 142 -2.32 37.01 10.06
C PHE A 142 -1.61 38.21 10.71
N SER A 143 -0.49 37.91 11.34
CA SER A 143 0.50 38.79 11.94
C SER A 143 1.85 38.24 11.43
N PRO A 144 2.93 39.03 11.23
CA PRO A 144 4.09 38.58 10.45
C PRO A 144 4.82 37.35 11.01
N ASN A 145 4.38 36.79 12.13
CA ASN A 145 4.85 35.55 12.69
C ASN A 145 3.75 34.50 12.51
N LEU A 146 4.08 33.39 11.86
CA LEU A 146 3.19 32.26 11.67
C LEU A 146 3.55 31.15 12.65
N LYS A 147 2.60 30.77 13.51
CA LYS A 147 2.73 29.59 14.37
C LYS A 147 2.28 28.33 13.65
N ALA A 148 3.21 27.39 13.54
CA ALA A 148 3.02 26.10 12.93
C ALA A 148 3.03 25.00 14.01
N ALA A 149 1.89 24.32 14.17
CA ALA A 149 1.73 23.19 15.06
C ALA A 149 2.47 21.97 14.51
N VAL A 150 3.22 21.28 15.38
CA VAL A 150 3.94 20.04 15.08
C VAL A 150 3.12 18.82 15.56
N PHE A 151 3.12 17.75 14.77
CA PHE A 151 2.35 16.52 15.02
C PHE A 151 3.23 15.36 15.52
N GLY A 152 4.12 15.65 16.47
CA GLY A 152 5.15 14.75 16.94
C GLY A 152 6.33 15.57 17.47
N GLY A 153 7.53 15.03 17.34
CA GLY A 153 8.78 15.67 17.74
C GLY A 153 9.22 16.73 16.75
N ILE A 154 9.90 17.75 17.26
CA ILE A 154 10.51 18.80 16.45
C ILE A 154 11.88 18.28 16.00
N PRO A 155 12.21 18.32 14.70
CA PRO A 155 13.55 17.95 14.25
C PRO A 155 14.62 18.80 14.96
N ASP A 156 15.64 18.15 15.53
CA ASP A 156 16.79 18.83 16.17
C ASP A 156 17.56 19.71 15.18
N GLU A 157 17.39 19.44 13.88
CA GLU A 157 18.10 20.09 12.78
C GLU A 157 17.49 21.43 12.35
N ILE A 158 16.37 21.88 12.92
CA ILE A 158 15.77 23.19 12.53
C ILE A 158 16.74 24.32 12.93
N PRO A 159 17.28 25.07 11.97
CA PRO A 159 18.24 26.12 12.27
C PRO A 159 17.52 27.36 12.78
N THR A 160 17.69 27.63 14.07
CA THR A 160 17.23 28.89 14.67
C THR A 160 17.90 30.09 13.97
N GLU A 161 17.13 31.12 13.64
CA GLU A 161 17.60 32.37 13.01
C GLU A 161 18.04 32.31 11.53
N ALA A 162 17.69 31.26 10.78
CA ALA A 162 17.93 31.21 9.33
C ALA A 162 16.68 31.64 8.52
N PRO A 163 16.83 32.41 7.42
CA PRO A 163 15.73 32.70 6.50
C PRO A 163 15.48 31.53 5.53
N GLY A 164 14.28 31.48 4.95
CA GLY A 164 13.94 30.44 3.99
C GLY A 164 12.55 30.60 3.38
N TYR A 165 12.08 29.54 2.71
CA TYR A 165 10.78 29.51 2.06
C TYR A 165 9.90 28.38 2.56
N LEU A 166 8.59 28.59 2.49
CA LEU A 166 7.57 27.60 2.80
C LEU A 166 6.50 27.65 1.72
N GLN A 167 5.96 26.50 1.37
CA GLN A 167 4.73 26.46 0.60
C GLN A 167 3.56 26.18 1.53
N ILE A 168 2.55 27.05 1.50
CA ILE A 168 1.32 26.88 2.25
C ILE A 168 0.19 26.54 1.28
N ILE A 169 -0.48 25.42 1.56
CA ILE A 169 -1.69 25.02 0.85
C ILE A 169 -2.88 25.56 1.64
N VAL A 170 -3.56 26.55 1.07
CA VAL A 170 -4.77 27.14 1.66
C VAL A 170 -5.95 26.24 1.35
N LYS A 171 -6.64 25.73 2.37
CA LYS A 171 -7.89 24.97 2.19
C LYS A 171 -9.08 25.89 2.35
N ASP A 172 -10.21 25.57 1.70
CA ASP A 172 -11.48 26.13 2.12
C ASP A 172 -12.09 25.31 3.28
N ASP A 173 -13.03 25.91 4.01
CA ASP A 173 -13.73 25.28 5.14
C ASP A 173 -14.49 23.98 4.75
N ALA A 174 -14.69 23.73 3.45
CA ALA A 174 -15.40 22.57 2.92
C ALA A 174 -14.45 21.48 2.40
N CYS A 175 -13.14 21.69 2.48
CA CYS A 175 -12.14 20.82 1.85
C CYS A 175 -12.36 20.61 0.36
N THR A 176 -13.07 21.54 -0.28
CA THR A 176 -13.16 21.63 -1.72
C THR A 176 -11.95 22.40 -2.22
N LEU A 177 -11.22 21.76 -3.11
CA LEU A 177 -9.97 22.24 -3.72
C LEU A 177 -10.06 23.69 -4.22
N LEU A 178 -9.72 24.65 -3.37
CA LEU A 178 -8.92 25.78 -3.79
C LEU A 178 -7.48 25.37 -3.53
N SER A 179 -6.89 24.56 -4.42
CA SER A 179 -5.47 24.17 -4.36
C SER A 179 -4.54 25.36 -4.66
N ALA A 180 -4.85 26.53 -4.11
CA ALA A 180 -4.02 27.72 -4.22
C ALA A 180 -2.81 27.53 -3.31
N ARG A 181 -1.74 27.03 -3.92
CA ARG A 181 -0.41 26.92 -3.34
C ARG A 181 0.22 28.31 -3.36
N HIS A 182 0.70 28.75 -2.22
CA HIS A 182 1.34 30.05 -2.06
C HIS A 182 2.71 29.84 -1.44
N ASP A 183 3.73 30.40 -2.05
CA ASP A 183 5.10 30.34 -1.55
C ASP A 183 5.35 31.59 -0.70
N TYR A 184 5.84 31.40 0.52
CA TYR A 184 6.13 32.46 1.47
C TYR A 184 7.60 32.44 1.83
N HIS A 185 8.18 33.62 1.99
CA HIS A 185 9.50 33.85 2.54
C HIS A 185 9.39 34.20 4.03
N TYR A 186 10.19 33.57 4.87
CA TYR A 186 10.36 33.91 6.29
C TYR A 186 11.80 34.37 6.58
N THR A 187 11.96 35.26 7.55
CA THR A 187 13.27 35.84 7.91
C THR A 187 14.02 35.05 8.97
N SER A 188 13.30 34.39 9.87
CA SER A 188 13.88 33.54 10.91
C SER A 188 12.86 32.53 11.42
N VAL A 189 13.35 31.40 11.94
CA VAL A 189 12.54 30.39 12.63
C VAL A 189 12.95 30.30 14.09
N SER A 190 11.96 30.11 14.97
CA SER A 190 12.16 29.83 16.39
C SER A 190 11.20 28.74 16.86
N VAL A 191 11.52 28.08 17.97
CA VAL A 191 10.71 27.00 18.55
C VAL A 191 10.18 27.45 19.91
N SER A 192 8.90 27.20 20.17
CA SER A 192 8.24 27.56 21.43
C SER A 192 7.25 26.48 21.84
N GLY A 193 7.66 25.59 22.75
CA GLY A 193 6.83 24.44 23.12
C GLY A 193 6.68 23.48 21.93
N ASP A 194 5.45 23.14 21.59
CA ASP A 194 5.12 22.23 20.48
C ASP A 194 4.93 22.97 19.13
N ASP A 195 5.24 24.27 19.09
CA ASP A 195 5.07 25.12 17.91
C ASP A 195 6.42 25.55 17.32
N VAL A 196 6.48 25.55 15.99
CA VAL A 196 7.52 26.20 15.20
C VAL A 196 6.98 27.56 14.74
N ILE A 197 7.71 28.63 15.02
CA ILE A 197 7.32 30.01 14.70
C ILE A 197 8.18 30.52 13.55
N PHE A 198 7.54 30.79 12.42
CA PHE A 198 8.17 31.42 11.26
C PHE A 198 7.95 32.93 11.31
N ASN A 199 9.01 33.70 11.54
CA ASN A 199 8.95 35.14 11.73
C ASN A 199 9.21 35.88 10.41
N GLY A 200 8.59 37.06 10.26
CA GLY A 200 8.75 37.92 9.08
C GLY A 200 8.17 37.33 7.80
N LEU A 201 7.07 36.58 7.90
CA LEU A 201 6.43 35.91 6.77
C LEU A 201 5.92 36.92 5.73
N THR A 202 6.34 36.74 4.48
CA THR A 202 5.98 37.58 3.34
C THR A 202 5.64 36.68 2.15
N LEU A 203 4.55 36.98 1.44
CA LEU A 203 4.20 36.24 0.23
C LEU A 203 5.24 36.53 -0.86
N ASP A 204 5.77 35.49 -1.50
CA ASP A 204 6.67 35.64 -2.64
C ASP A 204 5.93 35.33 -3.96
N GLY A 205 6.14 36.17 -4.98
CA GLY A 205 5.46 36.09 -6.27
C GLY A 205 4.09 36.79 -6.34
N ALA A 206 3.45 36.68 -7.51
CA ALA A 206 2.14 37.26 -7.76
C ALA A 206 1.04 36.40 -7.15
N THR A 207 0.03 37.02 -6.53
CA THR A 207 -1.15 36.34 -5.98
C THR A 207 -1.83 35.48 -7.05
N PRO A 208 -1.82 34.14 -6.93
CA PRO A 208 -2.78 33.30 -7.64
C PRO A 208 -4.21 33.76 -7.27
N SER A 209 -5.20 33.49 -8.11
CA SER A 209 -6.60 33.81 -7.80
C SER A 209 -7.05 33.08 -6.53
N GLY A 210 -7.21 33.81 -5.41
CA GLY A 210 -7.59 33.24 -4.11
C GLY A 210 -7.20 34.14 -2.95
N SER A 211 -7.65 33.79 -1.73
CA SER A 211 -7.16 34.42 -0.51
C SER A 211 -5.76 33.88 -0.20
N ALA A 212 -4.74 34.73 -0.31
CA ALA A 212 -3.35 34.42 0.08
C ALA A 212 -3.09 34.68 1.58
N THR A 213 -4.13 34.56 2.41
CA THR A 213 -3.99 34.68 3.86
C THR A 213 -4.08 33.27 4.41
N PRO A 214 -3.00 32.75 5.04
CA PRO A 214 -3.05 31.47 5.74
C PRO A 214 -4.17 31.50 6.78
N THR A 215 -4.98 30.46 6.79
CA THR A 215 -6.09 30.25 7.71
C THR A 215 -5.83 29.01 8.57
N ARG A 216 -6.67 28.84 9.60
CA ARG A 216 -6.60 27.68 10.48
C ARG A 216 -6.66 26.38 9.66
N ASN A 217 -5.81 25.43 10.02
CA ASN A 217 -5.69 24.11 9.39
C ASN A 217 -5.00 24.05 8.02
N ASP A 218 -4.51 25.19 7.51
CA ASP A 218 -3.68 25.19 6.30
C ASP A 218 -2.38 24.41 6.52
N ARG A 219 -1.91 23.76 5.47
CA ARG A 219 -0.75 22.86 5.52
C ARG A 219 0.50 23.59 5.07
N ILE A 220 1.57 23.40 5.83
CA ILE A 220 2.85 24.06 5.63
C ILE A 220 3.88 22.99 5.23
N PHE A 221 4.54 23.21 4.11
CA PHE A 221 5.58 22.34 3.58
C PHE A 221 6.90 23.09 3.46
N PRO A 222 8.03 22.42 3.72
CA PRO A 222 9.34 23.00 3.49
C PRO A 222 9.53 23.27 1.99
N SER A 223 10.08 24.44 1.67
CA SER A 223 10.36 24.83 0.29
C SER A 223 11.72 25.52 0.18
N CYS A 224 12.38 25.35 -0.96
CA CYS A 224 13.59 26.11 -1.29
C CYS A 224 13.66 26.47 -2.77
N LYS A 225 14.42 27.52 -3.10
CA LYS A 225 14.58 27.99 -4.48
C LYS A 225 15.69 27.23 -5.18
N CYS A 226 15.42 26.83 -6.41
CA CYS A 226 16.44 26.27 -7.29
C CYS A 226 17.52 27.32 -7.57
N ALA A 227 18.77 26.90 -7.62
CA ALA A 227 19.83 27.73 -8.19
C ALA A 227 19.72 27.62 -9.71
N GLY A 228 19.58 28.73 -10.43
CA GLY A 228 19.88 28.71 -11.87
C GLY A 228 21.33 28.28 -12.11
N ASP A 229 21.74 28.18 -13.37
CA ASP A 229 23.11 27.82 -13.76
C ASP A 229 24.21 28.83 -13.34
N GLY A 230 23.87 29.86 -12.57
CA GLY A 230 24.76 30.93 -12.11
C GLY A 230 24.83 32.14 -13.04
N GLU A 231 24.27 32.09 -14.25
CA GLU A 231 24.21 33.19 -15.23
C GLU A 231 22.77 33.60 -15.60
N GLY A 232 21.78 33.12 -14.83
CA GLY A 232 20.36 33.30 -15.11
C GLY A 232 19.79 32.29 -16.10
N GLY A 233 20.52 31.20 -16.38
CA GLY A 233 20.07 30.07 -17.19
C GLY A 233 19.51 28.92 -16.37
N GLU A 234 18.88 27.99 -17.09
CA GLU A 234 18.16 26.85 -16.53
C GLU A 234 19.13 25.70 -16.22
N GLN A 235 19.00 25.07 -15.04
CA GLN A 235 19.69 23.81 -14.74
C GLN A 235 18.91 22.63 -15.34
N VAL A 236 19.63 21.66 -15.92
CA VAL A 236 19.01 20.42 -16.41
C VAL A 236 19.42 19.25 -15.51
N VAL A 237 18.46 18.68 -14.82
CA VAL A 237 18.64 17.53 -13.91
C VAL A 237 18.11 16.27 -14.59
N THR A 238 18.94 15.24 -14.68
CA THR A 238 18.57 13.92 -15.18
C THR A 238 18.61 12.88 -14.06
N LYS A 239 18.14 11.65 -14.34
CA LYS A 239 18.23 10.51 -13.40
C LYS A 239 19.66 10.35 -12.84
N GLY A 240 19.77 10.27 -11.52
CA GLY A 240 21.02 10.17 -10.78
C GLY A 240 21.83 11.47 -10.72
N GLY A 241 21.35 12.54 -11.34
CA GLY A 241 21.97 13.86 -11.31
C GLY A 241 21.76 14.57 -9.98
N ASN A 242 22.36 15.76 -9.85
CA ASN A 242 22.25 16.60 -8.67
C ASN A 242 21.44 17.85 -9.01
N LEU A 243 20.63 18.31 -8.07
CA LEU A 243 19.87 19.55 -8.15
C LEU A 243 20.49 20.56 -7.19
N THR A 244 20.89 21.72 -7.71
CA THR A 244 21.47 22.79 -6.90
C THR A 244 20.39 23.78 -6.45
N PHE A 245 20.47 24.24 -5.20
CA PHE A 245 19.56 25.24 -4.64
C PHE A 245 20.31 26.51 -4.21
N GLN A 246 19.57 27.61 -4.04
CA GLN A 246 20.14 28.87 -3.58
C GLN A 246 20.44 28.79 -2.07
N ALA A 247 21.62 29.27 -1.67
CA ALA A 247 21.99 29.34 -0.26
C ALA A 247 20.97 30.18 0.52
N HIS A 248 20.69 29.78 1.77
CA HIS A 248 19.75 30.49 2.67
C HIS A 248 18.31 30.60 2.13
N THR A 249 17.84 29.57 1.41
CA THR A 249 16.46 29.51 0.90
C THR A 249 15.62 28.41 1.55
N GLY A 250 15.96 27.94 2.75
CA GLY A 250 15.12 26.98 3.50
C GLY A 250 15.34 25.50 3.15
N ALA A 251 16.47 25.15 2.51
CA ALA A 251 16.81 23.75 2.27
C ALA A 251 17.20 22.99 3.55
N ASP A 252 17.50 23.72 4.62
CA ASP A 252 17.90 23.24 5.94
C ASP A 252 16.77 22.64 6.77
N ILE A 253 15.51 23.00 6.48
CA ILE A 253 14.33 22.37 7.07
C ILE A 253 13.87 21.10 6.34
N PHE A 254 14.57 20.68 5.28
CA PHE A 254 14.33 19.40 4.61
C PHE A 254 14.99 18.23 5.36
N PRO A 255 14.46 17.00 5.23
CA PRO A 255 15.15 15.80 5.71
C PRO A 255 16.55 15.64 5.09
N LEU A 256 17.49 15.06 5.82
CA LEU A 256 18.85 14.85 5.30
C LEU A 256 18.93 13.81 4.16
N SER A 257 17.96 12.89 4.09
CA SER A 257 17.93 11.84 3.07
C SER A 257 16.51 11.43 2.69
N ASN A 258 16.39 10.82 1.51
CA ASN A 258 15.19 10.13 0.99
C ASN A 258 13.87 10.91 0.96
N CYS A 259 13.88 12.24 1.04
CA CYS A 259 12.64 12.99 0.94
C CYS A 259 12.10 13.01 -0.50
N ARG A 260 10.78 12.89 -0.62
CA ARG A 260 10.05 13.12 -1.86
C ARG A 260 9.75 14.62 -2.00
N PHE A 261 9.87 15.15 -3.21
CA PHE A 261 9.57 16.55 -3.50
C PHE A 261 8.88 16.70 -4.86
N LYS A 262 8.20 17.83 -5.03
CA LYS A 262 7.60 18.28 -6.29
C LYS A 262 8.18 19.65 -6.67
N ILE A 263 8.16 19.96 -7.95
CA ILE A 263 8.56 21.29 -8.44
C ILE A 263 7.34 22.20 -8.42
N ASN A 264 7.46 23.37 -7.79
CA ASN A 264 6.38 24.31 -7.52
C ASN A 264 5.17 23.66 -6.80
N GLY A 265 5.39 22.54 -6.11
CA GLY A 265 4.36 21.76 -5.45
C GLY A 265 3.38 21.02 -6.38
N THR A 266 3.66 20.93 -7.69
CA THR A 266 2.75 20.31 -8.66
C THR A 266 3.46 19.30 -9.57
N GLY A 267 2.69 18.41 -10.19
CA GLY A 267 3.20 17.47 -11.19
C GLY A 267 3.92 16.26 -10.59
N GLN A 268 4.95 15.81 -11.31
CA GLN A 268 5.70 14.58 -11.01
C GLN A 268 6.46 14.67 -9.68
N THR A 269 6.49 13.55 -8.96
CA THR A 269 7.21 13.45 -7.68
C THR A 269 8.60 12.88 -7.89
N TYR A 270 9.60 13.55 -7.33
CA TYR A 270 11.00 13.14 -7.37
C TYR A 270 11.50 12.80 -5.96
N ARG A 271 12.60 12.08 -5.87
CA ARG A 271 13.28 11.76 -4.61
C ARG A 271 14.78 12.04 -4.73
N TYR A 272 15.39 12.62 -3.70
CA TYR A 272 16.84 12.69 -3.56
C TYR A 272 17.38 11.62 -2.61
N GLN A 273 18.64 11.23 -2.80
CA GLN A 273 19.31 10.27 -1.92
C GLN A 273 19.88 10.97 -0.68
N GLU A 274 20.54 12.10 -0.88
CA GLU A 274 21.24 12.84 0.18
C GLU A 274 21.10 14.35 -0.06
N LEU A 275 20.88 15.10 1.02
CA LEU A 275 20.94 16.55 1.06
C LEU A 275 22.33 17.00 1.53
N ASP A 276 23.05 17.70 0.68
CA ASP A 276 24.37 18.27 0.99
C ASP A 276 24.25 19.78 1.20
N LEU A 277 24.09 20.18 2.47
CA LEU A 277 24.00 21.58 2.88
C LEU A 277 25.31 22.35 2.68
N ALA A 278 26.47 21.68 2.68
CA ALA A 278 27.76 22.33 2.50
C ALA A 278 27.95 22.82 1.04
N ASN A 279 27.39 22.08 0.09
CA ASN A 279 27.47 22.38 -1.35
C ASN A 279 26.16 22.89 -1.95
N ASN A 280 25.13 23.13 -1.13
CA ASN A 280 23.79 23.55 -1.55
C ASN A 280 23.19 22.66 -2.65
N MET A 281 23.23 21.33 -2.48
CA MET A 281 22.71 20.40 -3.49
C MET A 281 21.95 19.21 -2.92
N PHE A 282 20.90 18.82 -3.62
CA PHE A 282 20.26 17.51 -3.49
C PHE A 282 20.94 16.54 -4.45
N LYS A 283 21.43 15.41 -3.94
CA LYS A 283 22.18 14.41 -4.71
C LYS A 283 21.30 13.23 -5.12
N GLY A 284 21.60 12.67 -6.29
CA GLY A 284 21.03 11.40 -6.74
C GLY A 284 19.53 11.47 -7.00
N ILE A 285 19.08 12.49 -7.73
CA ILE A 285 17.65 12.67 -8.03
C ILE A 285 17.13 11.52 -8.88
N THR A 286 16.05 10.90 -8.42
CA THR A 286 15.34 9.81 -9.12
C THR A 286 13.86 10.14 -9.19
N ASN A 287 13.16 9.60 -10.20
CA ASN A 287 11.71 9.64 -10.20
C ASN A 287 11.21 8.75 -9.04
N SER A 288 10.27 9.27 -8.25
CA SER A 288 9.80 8.55 -7.07
C SER A 288 8.93 7.34 -7.38
N ASP A 289 8.21 7.37 -8.51
CA ASP A 289 7.22 6.35 -8.87
C ASP A 289 7.85 5.23 -9.69
N ASP A 290 8.82 5.59 -10.54
CA ASP A 290 9.68 4.64 -11.26
C ASP A 290 11.14 5.09 -11.13
N PRO A 291 11.88 4.56 -10.13
CA PRO A 291 13.29 4.90 -9.94
C PRO A 291 14.16 4.59 -11.16
N GLU A 292 13.70 3.70 -12.05
CA GLU A 292 14.43 3.33 -13.25
C GLU A 292 14.14 4.25 -14.46
N ALA A 293 13.01 4.97 -14.44
CA ALA A 293 12.61 5.86 -15.52
C ALA A 293 13.63 6.96 -15.80
N ALA A 294 13.93 7.16 -17.08
CA ALA A 294 14.67 8.32 -17.53
C ALA A 294 13.78 9.57 -17.49
N PHE A 295 14.33 10.68 -17.00
CA PHE A 295 13.70 12.00 -17.05
C PHE A 295 14.76 13.07 -17.32
N ALA A 296 14.30 14.22 -17.80
CA ALA A 296 15.08 15.45 -17.91
C ALA A 296 14.21 16.60 -17.39
N LEU A 297 14.66 17.21 -16.29
CA LEU A 297 13.97 18.30 -15.62
C LEU A 297 14.76 19.58 -15.87
N THR A 298 14.11 20.61 -16.41
CA THR A 298 14.72 21.91 -16.68
C THR A 298 14.15 22.90 -15.66
N LEU A 299 15.01 23.50 -14.83
CA LEU A 299 14.61 24.35 -13.70
C LEU A 299 15.30 25.71 -13.79
N SER A 300 14.56 26.78 -13.52
CA SER A 300 15.10 28.13 -13.40
C SER A 300 15.33 28.54 -11.94
N ASP A 301 15.87 29.73 -11.71
CA ASP A 301 16.01 30.33 -10.39
C ASP A 301 14.68 30.82 -9.76
N THR A 302 13.58 30.74 -10.52
CA THR A 302 12.23 31.04 -10.04
C THR A 302 11.45 29.81 -9.59
N ASP A 303 11.98 28.61 -9.85
CA ASP A 303 11.33 27.35 -9.48
C ASP A 303 11.61 26.98 -8.02
N TYR A 304 10.59 26.46 -7.36
CA TYR A 304 10.63 25.98 -5.99
C TYR A 304 10.71 24.45 -5.94
N VAL A 305 11.61 23.94 -5.12
CA VAL A 305 11.56 22.56 -4.64
C VAL A 305 10.67 22.55 -3.41
N VAL A 306 9.61 21.75 -3.43
CA VAL A 306 8.65 21.65 -2.33
C VAL A 306 8.63 20.22 -1.79
N GLY A 307 9.03 20.05 -0.53
CA GLY A 307 8.98 18.76 0.15
C GLY A 307 7.55 18.24 0.25
N GLN A 308 7.37 16.94 0.05
CA GLN A 308 6.10 16.27 0.31
C GLN A 308 6.04 15.82 1.79
N LYS A 309 4.88 15.32 2.24
CA LYS A 309 4.76 14.82 3.62
C LYS A 309 5.78 13.72 3.85
N PHE A 310 6.56 13.91 4.90
CA PHE A 310 7.65 13.03 5.26
C PHE A 310 7.76 12.94 6.77
N ILE A 311 8.02 11.73 7.26
CA ILE A 311 8.13 11.42 8.67
C ILE A 311 9.37 10.56 8.86
N LYS A 312 10.21 10.94 9.83
CA LYS A 312 11.27 10.10 10.36
C LYS A 312 10.72 9.40 11.60
N LEU A 313 10.65 8.08 11.55
CA LEU A 313 10.14 7.25 12.65
C LEU A 313 11.30 6.46 13.25
N ILE A 314 11.55 6.69 14.53
CA ILE A 314 12.60 6.02 15.30
C ILE A 314 11.90 5.10 16.28
N SER A 315 12.16 3.79 16.19
CA SER A 315 11.67 2.82 17.17
C SER A 315 12.85 2.20 17.92
N ARG A 316 12.75 2.22 19.26
CA ARG A 316 13.75 1.64 20.16
C ARG A 316 13.15 0.43 20.86
N GLY A 317 13.57 -0.77 20.47
CA GLY A 317 13.15 -2.00 21.13
C GLY A 317 14.11 -2.39 22.24
N SER A 318 13.57 -2.76 23.40
CA SER A 318 14.32 -3.10 24.60
C SER A 318 13.89 -4.46 25.13
N ALA A 319 14.85 -5.38 25.24
CA ALA A 319 14.61 -6.75 25.71
C ALA A 319 15.58 -7.14 26.84
N GLY A 320 15.03 -7.69 27.93
CA GLY A 320 15.80 -8.26 29.03
C GLY A 320 15.37 -7.79 30.43
N ALA A 321 15.64 -8.61 31.45
CA ALA A 321 15.41 -8.26 32.85
C ALA A 321 16.49 -7.30 33.37
N SER A 322 16.19 -6.54 34.43
CA SER A 322 16.89 -5.39 35.04
C SER A 322 18.42 -5.48 35.28
N SER A 323 19.10 -6.57 34.94
CA SER A 323 20.56 -6.73 35.03
C SER A 323 21.27 -6.99 33.69
N ALA A 324 20.54 -7.18 32.58
CA ALA A 324 21.08 -7.30 31.22
C ALA A 324 19.99 -6.94 30.20
N THR A 325 19.87 -5.65 29.88
CA THR A 325 18.95 -5.13 28.87
C THR A 325 19.73 -4.83 27.60
N ALA A 326 19.31 -5.40 26.47
CA ALA A 326 19.79 -5.00 25.16
C ALA A 326 18.75 -4.06 24.53
N SER A 327 19.19 -2.89 24.09
CA SER A 327 18.37 -1.94 23.34
C SER A 327 18.89 -1.85 21.91
N THR A 328 17.97 -1.89 20.95
CA THR A 328 18.27 -1.70 19.52
C THR A 328 17.39 -0.57 19.00
N GLU A 329 18.00 0.38 18.30
CA GLU A 329 17.33 1.47 17.63
C GLU A 329 17.25 1.20 16.13
N VAL A 330 16.09 1.43 15.54
CA VAL A 330 15.90 1.41 14.10
C VAL A 330 15.19 2.70 13.68
N ALA A 331 15.80 3.44 12.76
CA ALA A 331 15.24 4.66 12.19
C ALA A 331 14.78 4.39 10.75
N PHE A 332 13.57 4.80 10.43
CA PHE A 332 12.99 4.71 9.11
C PHE A 332 12.58 6.09 8.62
N GLU A 333 12.88 6.33 7.35
CA GLU A 333 12.51 7.54 6.62
C GLU A 333 11.33 7.21 5.72
N LEU A 334 10.15 7.72 6.07
CA LEU A 334 8.89 7.37 5.45
C LEU A 334 8.29 8.59 4.77
N ALA A 335 8.13 8.51 3.45
CA ALA A 335 7.26 9.44 2.75
C ALA A 335 5.81 9.00 2.94
N VAL A 336 4.96 9.96 3.32
CA VAL A 336 3.54 9.73 3.55
C VAL A 336 2.77 10.34 2.39
N GLU A 337 1.88 9.58 1.78
CA GLU A 337 1.02 10.14 0.74
C GLU A 337 -0.11 10.92 1.40
N SER A 338 -0.26 12.18 1.00
CA SER A 338 -1.43 12.98 1.39
C SER A 338 -2.69 12.32 0.84
N SER A 339 -3.77 12.23 1.62
CA SER A 339 -5.09 11.84 1.10
C SER A 339 -5.60 12.74 -0.04
N GLU A 340 -4.93 13.87 -0.28
CA GLU A 340 -5.16 14.74 -1.44
C GLU A 340 -4.86 14.03 -2.77
N GLU A 341 -4.10 12.93 -2.77
CA GLU A 341 -3.79 12.10 -3.94
C GLU A 341 -4.00 10.60 -3.68
N ALA A 342 -4.52 10.20 -2.52
CA ALA A 342 -4.93 8.82 -2.27
C ALA A 342 -6.03 8.50 -3.28
N GLY A 343 -5.65 7.74 -4.32
CA GLY A 343 -6.51 7.43 -5.46
C GLY A 343 -7.89 7.07 -4.96
N GLU A 344 -8.86 7.93 -5.26
CA GLU A 344 -10.25 7.67 -4.95
C GLU A 344 -10.55 6.27 -5.50
N GLY A 345 -10.98 5.36 -4.61
CA GLY A 345 -11.41 4.03 -5.00
C GLY A 345 -12.40 4.14 -6.16
N VAL A 346 -12.46 3.12 -7.02
CA VAL A 346 -13.24 3.05 -8.27
C VAL A 346 -14.08 4.33 -8.56
N PRO A 347 -13.64 5.23 -9.47
CA PRO A 347 -14.24 6.56 -9.63
C PRO A 347 -15.71 6.53 -10.07
N CYS A 348 -16.20 5.37 -10.53
CA CYS A 348 -17.57 5.20 -10.98
C CYS A 348 -18.01 3.73 -10.91
N GLY A 349 -19.33 3.50 -10.79
CA GLY A 349 -19.87 2.15 -10.82
C GLY A 349 -19.96 1.53 -12.22
N VAL A 350 -19.97 2.38 -13.25
CA VAL A 350 -19.97 1.96 -14.66
C VAL A 350 -18.89 2.72 -15.41
N PHE A 351 -17.82 2.02 -15.78
CA PHE A 351 -16.72 2.53 -16.58
C PHE A 351 -16.70 1.89 -17.97
N GLY A 352 -16.59 2.74 -19.01
CA GLY A 352 -16.34 2.31 -20.38
C GLY A 352 -15.22 3.12 -21.01
N ASN A 353 -14.04 2.53 -21.23
CA ASN A 353 -12.89 3.26 -21.79
C ASN A 353 -13.22 4.00 -23.10
N THR A 354 -13.93 3.34 -24.02
CA THR A 354 -14.30 3.92 -25.32
C THR A 354 -15.71 4.50 -25.34
N TYR A 355 -16.66 3.84 -24.69
CA TYR A 355 -18.07 4.21 -24.84
C TYR A 355 -18.92 3.71 -23.68
N VAL A 356 -19.73 4.59 -23.10
CA VAL A 356 -20.85 4.23 -22.22
C VAL A 356 -22.14 4.74 -22.84
N GLU A 357 -23.12 3.86 -23.03
CA GLU A 357 -24.45 4.25 -23.52
C GLU A 357 -25.55 3.72 -22.63
N ILE A 358 -26.47 4.63 -22.27
CA ILE A 358 -27.70 4.30 -21.56
C ILE A 358 -28.87 4.62 -22.48
N LYS A 359 -29.55 3.56 -22.94
CA LYS A 359 -30.73 3.66 -23.80
C LYS A 359 -31.96 4.14 -23.01
N ASN A 360 -33.12 4.16 -23.69
CA ASN A 360 -34.32 4.76 -23.13
C ASN A 360 -34.75 4.06 -21.84
N PHE A 361 -35.02 4.82 -20.79
CA PHE A 361 -35.39 4.30 -19.47
C PHE A 361 -34.33 3.42 -18.78
N GLY A 362 -33.11 3.33 -19.32
CA GLY A 362 -32.00 2.67 -18.63
C GLY A 362 -31.61 3.46 -17.37
N LYS A 363 -31.15 2.79 -16.32
CA LYS A 363 -30.85 3.42 -15.03
C LYS A 363 -29.51 2.95 -14.49
N VAL A 364 -28.73 3.89 -13.95
CA VAL A 364 -27.61 3.63 -13.07
C VAL A 364 -27.91 4.27 -11.72
N LYS A 365 -27.83 3.47 -10.68
CA LYS A 365 -28.08 3.82 -9.28
C LYS A 365 -26.93 3.31 -8.43
N SER A 366 -26.97 3.54 -7.13
CA SER A 366 -26.00 2.99 -6.18
C SER A 366 -26.69 2.47 -4.92
N TYR A 367 -26.04 1.58 -4.21
CA TYR A 367 -26.45 1.04 -2.93
C TYR A 367 -25.23 0.48 -2.20
N ASN A 368 -25.37 0.03 -0.95
CA ASN A 368 -24.30 -0.65 -0.23
C ASN A 368 -24.83 -2.01 0.22
N SER A 369 -24.31 -3.10 -0.34
CA SER A 369 -24.81 -4.46 -0.06
C SER A 369 -24.62 -4.91 1.38
N THR A 370 -23.66 -4.33 2.11
CA THR A 370 -23.39 -4.65 3.51
C THR A 370 -24.45 -4.07 4.46
N THR A 371 -25.15 -3.01 4.04
CA THR A 371 -26.16 -2.31 4.87
C THR A 371 -27.58 -2.40 4.33
N ASP A 372 -27.75 -2.46 3.00
CA ASP A 372 -29.05 -2.64 2.33
C ASP A 372 -28.91 -3.64 1.16
N PRO A 373 -28.88 -4.96 1.42
CA PRO A 373 -28.71 -5.97 0.38
C PRO A 373 -29.87 -6.03 -0.64
N ASN A 374 -31.01 -5.36 -0.37
CA ASN A 374 -32.17 -5.31 -1.27
C ASN A 374 -32.60 -3.85 -1.50
N PRO A 375 -31.81 -3.08 -2.26
CA PRO A 375 -31.90 -1.64 -2.24
C PRO A 375 -33.26 -1.10 -2.69
N SER A 376 -33.86 -0.31 -1.81
CA SER A 376 -35.11 0.42 -2.10
C SER A 376 -34.87 1.89 -2.45
N SER A 377 -33.78 2.47 -1.93
CA SER A 377 -33.28 3.81 -2.21
C SER A 377 -31.88 3.74 -2.80
N SER A 378 -31.37 4.89 -3.26
CA SER A 378 -30.05 5.01 -3.85
C SER A 378 -29.15 5.87 -2.97
N THR A 379 -27.85 5.59 -2.92
CA THR A 379 -26.89 6.34 -2.08
C THR A 379 -26.42 7.66 -2.69
N GLY A 380 -26.76 7.95 -3.96
CA GLY A 380 -26.29 9.15 -4.68
C GLY A 380 -24.98 8.96 -5.44
N GLU A 381 -24.37 7.77 -5.36
CA GLU A 381 -23.03 7.47 -5.89
C GLU A 381 -23.06 6.63 -7.18
N GLY A 382 -24.18 6.66 -7.91
CA GLY A 382 -24.35 5.93 -9.17
C GLY A 382 -23.62 6.60 -10.33
N HIS A 383 -22.33 6.92 -10.17
CA HIS A 383 -21.53 7.63 -11.18
C HIS A 383 -21.26 6.73 -12.39
N ILE A 384 -21.16 7.35 -13.57
CA ILE A 384 -20.73 6.70 -14.81
C ILE A 384 -19.53 7.44 -15.39
N CYS A 385 -18.59 6.73 -16.02
CA CYS A 385 -17.40 7.33 -16.59
C CYS A 385 -17.02 6.73 -17.95
N SER A 386 -16.48 7.58 -18.85
CA SER A 386 -15.78 7.14 -20.05
C SER A 386 -14.61 8.06 -20.38
N ASN A 387 -13.50 7.51 -20.87
CA ASN A 387 -12.38 8.32 -21.40
C ASN A 387 -12.69 8.94 -22.77
N LYS A 388 -13.70 8.44 -23.50
CA LYS A 388 -13.96 8.89 -24.88
C LYS A 388 -15.38 9.38 -25.09
N HIS A 389 -16.39 8.66 -24.63
CA HIS A 389 -17.76 9.06 -24.92
C HIS A 389 -18.80 8.50 -23.95
N VAL A 390 -19.73 9.36 -23.52
CA VAL A 390 -20.95 8.98 -22.83
C VAL A 390 -22.17 9.44 -23.62
N ASN A 391 -23.13 8.55 -23.84
CA ASN A 391 -24.37 8.84 -24.56
C ASN A 391 -25.62 8.46 -23.75
N LEU A 392 -26.41 9.47 -23.37
CA LEU A 392 -27.67 9.25 -22.64
C LEU A 392 -28.90 9.45 -23.54
N LYS A 393 -29.79 8.45 -23.58
CA LYS A 393 -31.04 8.51 -24.34
C LYS A 393 -32.21 8.97 -23.49
N ASN A 394 -33.41 8.99 -24.10
CA ASN A 394 -34.59 9.60 -23.50
C ASN A 394 -34.98 8.89 -22.20
N LYS A 395 -35.14 9.66 -21.11
CA LYS A 395 -35.48 9.15 -19.77
C LYS A 395 -34.44 8.15 -19.20
N ALA A 396 -33.20 8.17 -19.69
CA ALA A 396 -32.10 7.56 -18.97
C ALA A 396 -31.96 8.22 -17.59
N TYR A 397 -31.58 7.46 -16.57
CA TYR A 397 -31.41 7.97 -15.19
C TYR A 397 -30.01 7.63 -14.68
N VAL A 398 -29.30 8.61 -14.15
CA VAL A 398 -28.00 8.47 -13.50
C VAL A 398 -28.09 9.13 -12.12
N ASP A 399 -27.85 8.36 -11.08
CA ASP A 399 -27.98 8.83 -9.70
C ASP A 399 -26.77 9.62 -9.19
N GLY A 400 -25.61 9.46 -9.81
CA GLY A 400 -24.40 10.23 -9.51
C GLY A 400 -24.01 11.17 -10.65
N ASP A 401 -22.70 11.35 -10.82
CA ASP A 401 -22.11 12.19 -11.86
C ASP A 401 -21.94 11.44 -13.19
N VAL A 402 -21.82 12.22 -14.27
CA VAL A 402 -21.37 11.75 -15.58
C VAL A 402 -19.97 12.27 -15.82
N MET A 403 -18.98 11.44 -15.55
CA MET A 403 -17.56 11.76 -15.68
C MET A 403 -17.07 11.49 -17.09
N ILE A 404 -16.25 12.40 -17.61
CA ILE A 404 -15.60 12.28 -18.90
C ILE A 404 -14.11 12.43 -18.68
N GLY A 405 -13.34 11.42 -19.08
CA GLY A 405 -11.88 11.44 -19.06
C GLY A 405 -11.27 11.96 -20.36
N LYS A 406 -9.94 12.03 -20.38
CA LYS A 406 -9.16 12.29 -21.59
C LYS A 406 -8.84 10.99 -22.33
N ASP A 407 -8.73 11.05 -23.64
CA ASP A 407 -8.27 9.94 -24.47
C ASP A 407 -6.72 9.82 -24.43
N PRO A 408 -6.11 8.81 -25.08
CA PRO A 408 -4.65 8.65 -25.09
C PRO A 408 -3.87 9.81 -25.72
N SER A 409 -4.52 10.69 -26.49
CA SER A 409 -3.91 11.90 -27.05
C SER A 409 -4.04 13.12 -26.13
N GLY A 410 -4.69 12.96 -24.97
CA GLY A 410 -4.99 14.04 -24.03
C GLY A 410 -6.25 14.84 -24.39
N ALA A 411 -6.96 14.48 -25.47
CA ALA A 411 -8.19 15.15 -25.85
C ALA A 411 -9.33 14.74 -24.92
N GLN A 412 -10.09 15.72 -24.43
CA GLN A 412 -11.26 15.46 -23.60
C GLN A 412 -12.31 14.65 -24.37
N GLY A 413 -12.87 13.62 -23.74
CA GLY A 413 -13.99 12.86 -24.31
C GLY A 413 -15.25 13.71 -24.52
N ALA A 414 -16.28 13.10 -25.09
CA ALA A 414 -17.54 13.78 -25.40
C ALA A 414 -18.73 13.23 -24.59
N TYR A 415 -19.54 14.13 -24.05
CA TYR A 415 -20.85 13.81 -23.49
C TYR A 415 -21.94 14.22 -24.48
N THR A 416 -22.80 13.28 -24.88
CA THR A 416 -23.97 13.56 -25.72
C THR A 416 -25.24 13.02 -25.08
N HIS A 417 -26.36 13.69 -25.36
CA HIS A 417 -27.66 13.16 -24.98
C HIS A 417 -28.72 13.43 -26.04
N SER A 418 -29.79 12.63 -26.00
CA SER A 418 -30.98 12.83 -26.83
C SER A 418 -32.24 12.62 -25.99
N GLY A 419 -33.22 13.51 -26.12
CA GLY A 419 -34.39 13.53 -25.25
C GLY A 419 -34.06 14.14 -23.88
N TRP A 420 -34.73 13.66 -22.84
CA TRP A 420 -34.67 14.23 -21.49
C TRP A 420 -34.11 13.18 -20.49
N PRO A 421 -32.79 12.93 -20.44
CA PRO A 421 -32.21 12.14 -19.37
C PRO A 421 -32.29 12.90 -18.04
N THR A 422 -32.19 12.17 -16.93
CA THR A 422 -32.07 12.72 -15.59
C THR A 422 -30.72 12.32 -15.02
N VAL A 423 -29.88 13.30 -14.70
CA VAL A 423 -28.64 13.11 -13.94
C VAL A 423 -28.82 13.88 -12.64
N LYS A 424 -28.52 13.24 -11.50
CA LYS A 424 -28.64 13.86 -10.18
C LYS A 424 -27.37 14.62 -9.78
N GLY A 425 -26.20 14.14 -10.18
CA GLY A 425 -24.93 14.84 -10.05
C GLY A 425 -24.60 15.77 -11.22
N THR A 426 -23.31 16.03 -11.41
CA THR A 426 -22.72 16.88 -12.44
C THR A 426 -22.62 16.14 -13.78
N ALA A 427 -23.00 16.81 -14.89
CA ALA A 427 -22.87 16.25 -16.24
C ALA A 427 -22.60 17.33 -17.31
N PRO A 428 -21.45 17.27 -18.03
CA PRO A 428 -20.30 16.42 -17.77
C PRO A 428 -19.43 16.96 -16.61
N LEU A 429 -18.85 16.06 -15.83
CA LEU A 429 -17.71 16.34 -14.96
C LEU A 429 -16.44 15.92 -15.71
N ASN A 430 -15.58 16.89 -16.07
CA ASN A 430 -14.32 16.56 -16.74
C ASN A 430 -13.28 16.12 -15.71
N ILE A 431 -12.69 14.95 -15.94
CA ILE A 431 -11.62 14.38 -15.14
C ILE A 431 -10.41 14.05 -16.02
N ASP A 432 -9.29 13.72 -15.41
CA ASP A 432 -8.15 13.17 -16.14
C ASP A 432 -8.45 11.77 -16.71
N ARG A 433 -7.54 11.28 -17.55
CA ARG A 433 -7.67 9.95 -18.14
C ARG A 433 -7.63 8.89 -17.03
N VAL A 434 -8.68 8.08 -16.97
CA VAL A 434 -8.69 6.87 -16.13
C VAL A 434 -7.92 5.78 -16.89
N ASP A 435 -6.98 5.09 -16.24
CA ASP A 435 -6.33 3.93 -16.85
C ASP A 435 -7.40 2.89 -17.22
N PRO A 436 -7.52 2.46 -18.48
CA PRO A 436 -8.48 1.41 -18.83
C PRO A 436 -8.19 0.05 -18.22
N ASP A 437 -6.94 -0.27 -17.88
CA ASP A 437 -6.51 -1.60 -17.41
C ASP A 437 -5.62 -1.53 -16.15
N PRO A 438 -6.09 -0.93 -15.04
CA PRO A 438 -5.29 -0.77 -13.82
C PRO A 438 -4.83 -2.09 -13.18
N LEU A 439 -5.52 -3.20 -13.43
CA LEU A 439 -5.14 -4.51 -12.90
C LEU A 439 -4.19 -5.28 -13.84
N GLY A 440 -3.91 -4.74 -15.02
CA GLY A 440 -3.02 -5.36 -16.00
C GLY A 440 -3.54 -6.69 -16.54
N ALA A 441 -4.80 -6.75 -16.96
CA ALA A 441 -5.42 -7.89 -17.61
C ALA A 441 -4.68 -8.32 -18.90
N VAL A 442 -4.00 -7.37 -19.57
CA VAL A 442 -3.11 -7.66 -20.70
C VAL A 442 -1.68 -7.21 -20.33
N GLY A 443 -0.84 -8.17 -19.96
CA GLY A 443 0.59 -7.96 -19.73
C GLY A 443 1.00 -7.58 -18.30
N GLY A 444 0.08 -7.53 -17.32
CA GLY A 444 0.38 -7.27 -15.92
C GLY A 444 0.14 -8.47 -14.98
N SER A 445 -0.06 -8.19 -13.69
CA SER A 445 -0.26 -9.22 -12.65
C SER A 445 -1.50 -10.06 -12.88
N LEU A 446 -2.62 -9.44 -13.30
CA LEU A 446 -3.83 -10.19 -13.64
C LEU A 446 -3.61 -11.10 -14.85
N ALA A 447 -2.85 -10.68 -15.87
CA ALA A 447 -2.49 -11.54 -16.99
C ALA A 447 -1.67 -12.77 -16.54
N ALA A 448 -0.76 -12.61 -15.58
CA ALA A 448 -0.02 -13.72 -14.98
C ALA A 448 -0.95 -14.68 -14.23
N ALA A 449 -1.90 -14.16 -13.45
CA ALA A 449 -2.92 -14.97 -12.78
C ALA A 449 -3.78 -15.78 -13.77
N PHE A 450 -4.13 -15.21 -14.92
CA PHE A 450 -4.79 -15.95 -16.00
C PHE A 450 -3.96 -17.12 -16.54
N ALA A 451 -2.64 -16.94 -16.69
CA ALA A 451 -1.75 -18.02 -17.12
C ALA A 451 -1.65 -19.12 -16.06
N GLU A 452 -1.53 -18.75 -14.78
CA GLU A 452 -1.49 -19.69 -13.65
C GLU A 452 -2.79 -20.50 -13.53
N TYR A 453 -3.93 -19.82 -13.42
CA TYR A 453 -5.22 -20.46 -13.17
C TYR A 453 -5.75 -21.21 -14.40
N SER A 454 -5.21 -20.98 -15.60
CA SER A 454 -5.49 -21.86 -16.74
C SER A 454 -5.03 -23.31 -16.51
N VAL A 455 -4.09 -23.52 -15.59
CA VAL A 455 -3.53 -24.83 -15.23
C VAL A 455 -3.94 -25.26 -13.83
N SER A 456 -3.92 -24.33 -12.86
CA SER A 456 -4.14 -24.58 -11.44
C SER A 456 -5.33 -23.77 -10.93
N ASN A 457 -6.56 -24.24 -11.16
CA ASN A 457 -7.79 -23.57 -10.72
C ASN A 457 -8.62 -24.43 -9.76
N ASP A 458 -9.66 -23.82 -9.22
CA ASP A 458 -10.61 -24.42 -8.27
C ASP A 458 -11.87 -24.98 -8.94
N ASN A 459 -11.83 -25.33 -10.23
CA ASN A 459 -13.01 -25.82 -10.96
C ASN A 459 -13.66 -27.07 -10.34
N ASP A 460 -12.89 -27.89 -9.61
CA ASP A 460 -13.36 -29.07 -8.90
C ASP A 460 -14.16 -28.74 -7.61
N LEU A 461 -14.04 -27.52 -7.09
CA LEU A 461 -14.79 -27.04 -5.93
C LEU A 461 -16.24 -26.68 -6.29
N ALA A 462 -16.54 -26.47 -7.58
CA ALA A 462 -17.90 -26.22 -8.04
C ALA A 462 -18.81 -27.44 -7.85
N VAL A 463 -20.11 -27.20 -7.69
CA VAL A 463 -21.13 -28.25 -7.58
C VAL A 463 -22.22 -28.04 -8.63
N PRO A 464 -22.34 -28.94 -9.64
CA PRO A 464 -21.37 -29.98 -9.98
C PRO A 464 -20.01 -29.41 -10.43
N PRO A 465 -18.91 -30.19 -10.38
CA PRO A 465 -17.60 -29.74 -10.87
C PRO A 465 -17.63 -29.25 -12.32
N ILE A 466 -16.84 -28.22 -12.62
CA ILE A 466 -16.75 -27.69 -13.99
C ILE A 466 -15.89 -28.64 -14.82
N THR A 467 -16.45 -29.14 -15.93
CA THR A 467 -15.73 -30.02 -16.86
C THR A 467 -15.42 -29.29 -18.16
N GLY A 468 -14.17 -29.40 -18.64
CA GLY A 468 -13.75 -28.77 -19.90
C GLY A 468 -13.66 -27.24 -19.86
N ASN A 469 -13.59 -26.64 -18.66
CA ASN A 469 -13.51 -25.19 -18.45
C ASN A 469 -14.69 -24.40 -19.06
N GLU A 470 -15.85 -25.01 -19.28
CA GLU A 470 -17.04 -24.33 -19.78
C GLU A 470 -18.22 -24.50 -18.82
N ILE A 471 -18.87 -23.40 -18.47
CA ILE A 471 -20.14 -23.44 -17.73
C ILE A 471 -21.27 -23.30 -18.73
N SER A 472 -21.99 -24.39 -19.02
CA SER A 472 -23.18 -24.37 -19.87
C SER A 472 -24.39 -24.91 -19.12
N LEU A 473 -25.18 -24.02 -18.52
CA LEU A 473 -26.38 -24.39 -17.77
C LEU A 473 -27.61 -24.35 -18.68
N SER A 474 -28.43 -25.40 -18.67
CA SER A 474 -29.62 -25.48 -19.51
C SER A 474 -30.78 -26.23 -18.88
N ARG A 475 -32.01 -25.82 -19.23
CA ARG A 475 -33.24 -26.51 -18.85
C ARG A 475 -33.54 -27.59 -19.89
N GLY A 476 -33.23 -28.84 -19.55
CA GLY A 476 -33.55 -30.01 -20.36
C GLY A 476 -33.46 -31.28 -19.53
N SER A 477 -33.97 -32.41 -20.03
CA SER A 477 -34.05 -33.68 -19.31
C SER A 477 -32.70 -34.20 -18.79
N HIS A 478 -31.57 -33.72 -19.36
CA HIS A 478 -30.20 -34.12 -19.02
C HIS A 478 -29.27 -32.92 -18.77
N GLY A 479 -29.80 -31.68 -18.68
CA GLY A 479 -29.00 -30.47 -18.51
C GLY A 479 -28.96 -30.00 -17.05
N THR A 480 -27.78 -29.63 -16.56
CA THR A 480 -27.62 -28.97 -15.26
C THR A 480 -28.29 -27.60 -15.31
N GLN A 481 -29.33 -27.40 -14.51
CA GLN A 481 -30.04 -26.12 -14.44
C GLN A 481 -29.37 -25.13 -13.49
N ASN A 482 -28.73 -25.65 -12.44
CA ASN A 482 -28.12 -24.88 -11.38
C ASN A 482 -26.71 -25.39 -11.09
N MET A 483 -25.78 -24.46 -10.85
CA MET A 483 -24.42 -24.76 -10.40
C MET A 483 -24.06 -23.79 -9.28
N THR A 484 -23.33 -24.26 -8.27
CA THR A 484 -22.79 -23.42 -7.20
C THR A 484 -21.27 -23.38 -7.28
N LEU A 485 -20.68 -22.20 -7.24
CA LEU A 485 -19.24 -21.99 -7.06
C LEU A 485 -19.00 -21.62 -5.60
N TYR A 486 -18.16 -22.36 -4.89
CA TYR A 486 -17.84 -22.06 -3.49
C TYR A 486 -16.54 -21.28 -3.35
N GLY A 487 -16.52 -20.32 -2.44
CA GLY A 487 -15.32 -19.68 -1.93
C GLY A 487 -14.56 -20.57 -0.97
N LYS A 488 -13.30 -20.19 -0.70
CA LYS A 488 -12.44 -20.81 0.31
C LYS A 488 -11.55 -19.75 0.97
N GLU A 489 -10.94 -20.11 2.08
CA GLU A 489 -9.95 -19.25 2.75
C GLU A 489 -8.81 -18.88 1.78
N GLY A 490 -8.47 -17.59 1.70
CA GLY A 490 -7.51 -17.06 0.73
C GLY A 490 -8.06 -16.81 -0.68
N GLY A 491 -9.32 -17.15 -0.95
CA GLY A 491 -10.01 -16.94 -2.22
C GLY A 491 -10.01 -18.17 -3.14
N ALA A 492 -11.14 -18.44 -3.77
CA ALA A 492 -11.29 -19.47 -4.81
C ALA A 492 -11.16 -18.85 -6.21
N ASN A 493 -10.33 -19.44 -7.07
CA ASN A 493 -10.06 -18.95 -8.42
C ASN A 493 -10.51 -19.98 -9.46
N TYR A 494 -11.64 -19.70 -10.10
CA TYR A 494 -12.20 -20.52 -11.17
C TYR A 494 -11.67 -20.03 -12.52
N TYR A 495 -11.33 -20.96 -13.42
CA TYR A 495 -10.90 -20.62 -14.77
C TYR A 495 -11.84 -21.23 -15.80
N VAL A 496 -12.41 -20.38 -16.66
CA VAL A 496 -13.38 -20.81 -17.67
C VAL A 496 -13.14 -20.12 -19.00
N THR A 497 -13.33 -20.87 -20.08
CA THR A 497 -13.27 -20.37 -21.46
C THR A 497 -14.63 -19.90 -21.98
N GLY A 498 -15.70 -20.10 -21.21
CA GLY A 498 -17.02 -19.60 -21.57
C GLY A 498 -18.08 -19.88 -20.50
N ILE A 499 -19.04 -18.97 -20.38
CA ILE A 499 -20.22 -19.11 -19.52
C ILE A 499 -21.47 -18.88 -20.38
N THR A 500 -22.31 -19.90 -20.50
CA THR A 500 -23.62 -19.81 -21.15
C THR A 500 -24.71 -20.26 -20.18
N LEU A 501 -25.52 -19.33 -19.71
CA LEU A 501 -26.73 -19.64 -18.93
C LEU A 501 -27.92 -19.58 -19.88
N LYS A 502 -28.58 -20.71 -20.14
CA LYS A 502 -29.84 -20.69 -20.92
C LYS A 502 -30.98 -20.08 -20.09
N ASN A 503 -32.17 -19.99 -20.68
CA ASN A 503 -33.29 -19.32 -20.04
C ASN A 503 -33.63 -19.97 -18.70
N ASN A 504 -33.81 -19.15 -17.65
CA ASN A 504 -34.14 -19.58 -16.29
C ASN A 504 -33.08 -20.45 -15.58
N SER A 505 -31.83 -20.49 -16.06
CA SER A 505 -30.73 -21.16 -15.35
C SER A 505 -30.14 -20.27 -14.26
N THR A 506 -29.62 -20.87 -13.18
CA THR A 506 -29.04 -20.13 -12.04
C THR A 506 -27.60 -20.58 -11.78
N LEU A 507 -26.67 -19.63 -11.77
CA LEU A 507 -25.33 -19.82 -11.24
C LEU A 507 -25.28 -19.15 -9.87
N THR A 508 -25.12 -19.93 -8.81
CA THR A 508 -24.95 -19.43 -7.45
C THR A 508 -23.47 -19.29 -7.15
N VAL A 509 -23.05 -18.18 -6.56
CA VAL A 509 -21.69 -17.98 -6.05
C VAL A 509 -21.77 -17.86 -4.54
N ASP A 510 -21.15 -18.78 -3.81
CA ASP A 510 -21.18 -18.82 -2.35
C ASP A 510 -19.86 -18.29 -1.80
N THR A 511 -19.85 -17.02 -1.36
CA THR A 511 -18.68 -16.33 -0.81
C THR A 511 -18.58 -16.46 0.71
N THR A 512 -19.42 -17.29 1.36
CA THR A 512 -19.46 -17.39 2.83
C THR A 512 -18.15 -17.87 3.46
N ASN A 513 -17.35 -18.66 2.74
CA ASN A 513 -16.06 -19.17 3.20
C ASN A 513 -14.86 -18.40 2.64
N GLY A 514 -15.10 -17.31 1.90
CA GLY A 514 -14.06 -16.46 1.31
C GLY A 514 -14.40 -16.02 -0.12
N PRO A 515 -13.56 -15.16 -0.73
CA PRO A 515 -13.82 -14.59 -2.04
C PRO A 515 -13.89 -15.62 -3.17
N VAL A 516 -14.63 -15.28 -4.22
CA VAL A 516 -14.72 -16.07 -5.46
C VAL A 516 -14.34 -15.21 -6.65
N ASN A 517 -13.34 -15.64 -7.39
CA ASN A 517 -12.87 -15.01 -8.61
C ASN A 517 -13.11 -15.93 -9.81
N ILE A 518 -13.69 -15.40 -10.88
CA ILE A 518 -13.79 -16.10 -12.17
C ILE A 518 -12.82 -15.44 -13.16
N HIS A 519 -11.83 -16.20 -13.62
CA HIS A 519 -10.94 -15.85 -14.70
C HIS A 519 -11.55 -16.34 -16.03
N LEU A 520 -12.29 -15.46 -16.70
CA LEU A 520 -13.01 -15.75 -17.92
C LEU A 520 -12.18 -15.40 -19.16
N ALA A 521 -11.78 -16.42 -19.91
CA ALA A 521 -10.99 -16.29 -21.15
C ALA A 521 -11.83 -16.25 -22.44
N GLY A 522 -13.16 -16.30 -22.33
CA GLY A 522 -14.08 -16.24 -23.49
C GLY A 522 -15.40 -15.57 -23.15
N ILE A 523 -16.50 -15.93 -23.82
CA ILE A 523 -17.75 -15.16 -23.72
C ILE A 523 -18.56 -15.48 -22.46
N LEU A 524 -19.33 -14.50 -21.97
CA LEU A 524 -20.42 -14.71 -21.02
C LEU A 524 -21.74 -14.36 -21.68
N THR A 525 -22.66 -15.32 -21.76
CA THR A 525 -24.03 -15.11 -22.21
C THR A 525 -25.03 -15.64 -21.21
N ALA A 526 -25.65 -14.74 -20.48
CA ALA A 526 -26.76 -15.01 -19.59
C ALA A 526 -28.07 -14.74 -20.34
N LYS A 527 -28.84 -15.79 -20.69
CA LYS A 527 -30.08 -15.67 -21.48
C LYS A 527 -31.26 -15.22 -20.59
N ASN A 528 -32.46 -15.19 -21.16
CA ASN A 528 -33.58 -14.52 -20.52
C ASN A 528 -33.95 -15.18 -19.19
N PHE A 529 -34.19 -14.38 -18.16
CA PHE A 529 -34.51 -14.84 -16.80
C PHE A 529 -33.43 -15.69 -16.11
N SER A 530 -32.21 -15.78 -16.66
CA SER A 530 -31.12 -16.45 -15.95
C SER A 530 -30.63 -15.59 -14.78
N LYS A 531 -29.97 -16.22 -13.81
CA LYS A 531 -29.48 -15.56 -12.61
C LYS A 531 -28.02 -15.93 -12.35
N ILE A 532 -27.23 -14.93 -11.99
CA ILE A 532 -25.92 -15.08 -11.33
C ILE A 532 -26.07 -14.35 -10.00
N THR A 533 -26.16 -15.09 -8.90
CA THR A 533 -26.50 -14.55 -7.57
C THR A 533 -25.49 -14.96 -6.54
N VAL A 534 -25.22 -14.10 -5.57
CA VAL A 534 -24.23 -14.32 -4.52
C VAL A 534 -24.93 -14.71 -3.21
N THR A 535 -24.45 -15.77 -2.58
CA THR A 535 -24.74 -16.11 -1.18
C THR A 535 -23.54 -15.70 -0.35
N GLY A 536 -23.72 -14.78 0.61
CA GLY A 536 -22.61 -14.14 1.32
C GLY A 536 -22.53 -12.67 0.98
N ASN A 537 -21.31 -12.14 0.88
CA ASN A 537 -21.03 -10.73 0.61
C ASN A 537 -20.81 -10.51 -0.91
N PRO A 538 -21.64 -9.75 -1.63
CA PRO A 538 -21.49 -9.50 -3.07
C PRO A 538 -20.15 -8.89 -3.51
N PRO A 539 -19.51 -7.97 -2.73
CA PRO A 539 -18.18 -7.47 -3.01
C PRO A 539 -17.09 -8.54 -3.16
N ASP A 540 -17.29 -9.71 -2.55
CA ASP A 540 -16.33 -10.82 -2.59
C ASP A 540 -16.43 -11.68 -3.86
N PHE A 541 -17.24 -11.26 -4.85
CA PHE A 541 -17.36 -11.95 -6.13
C PHE A 541 -16.98 -11.05 -7.32
N THR A 542 -15.94 -11.46 -8.06
CA THR A 542 -15.47 -10.74 -9.25
C THR A 542 -15.29 -11.67 -10.46
N ILE A 543 -15.71 -11.21 -11.63
CA ILE A 543 -15.39 -11.80 -12.94
C ILE A 543 -14.30 -10.96 -13.61
N TYR A 544 -13.10 -11.51 -13.73
CA TYR A 544 -12.00 -10.94 -14.50
C TYR A 544 -12.01 -11.48 -15.93
N CYS A 545 -11.64 -10.65 -16.91
CA CYS A 545 -11.52 -11.04 -18.31
C CYS A 545 -10.19 -10.56 -18.92
N ASN A 546 -9.47 -11.41 -19.66
CA ASN A 546 -8.16 -11.11 -20.27
C ASN A 546 -8.22 -11.01 -21.81
N TYR A 547 -9.21 -10.31 -22.34
CA TYR A 547 -9.43 -10.27 -23.79
C TYR A 547 -8.31 -9.52 -24.54
N SER A 548 -7.71 -10.14 -25.55
CA SER A 548 -6.56 -9.60 -26.29
C SER A 548 -6.90 -8.84 -27.58
N SER A 549 -8.17 -8.44 -27.75
CA SER A 549 -8.74 -7.71 -28.91
C SER A 549 -9.20 -8.57 -30.11
N SER A 550 -10.39 -9.16 -29.99
CA SER A 550 -11.41 -9.26 -31.06
C SER A 550 -12.57 -10.13 -30.55
N GLN A 551 -13.71 -9.48 -30.31
CA GLN A 551 -15.02 -10.07 -29.96
C GLN A 551 -15.05 -11.05 -28.79
N THR A 552 -15.16 -10.46 -27.61
CA THR A 552 -15.64 -11.15 -26.42
C THR A 552 -16.62 -10.22 -25.71
N GLU A 553 -17.89 -10.57 -25.84
CA GLU A 553 -19.03 -9.82 -25.32
C GLU A 553 -19.53 -10.52 -24.04
N ILE A 554 -19.79 -9.73 -23.02
CA ILE A 554 -20.56 -10.13 -21.84
C ILE A 554 -21.98 -9.63 -22.04
N MET A 555 -22.90 -10.57 -22.26
CA MET A 555 -24.29 -10.28 -22.56
C MET A 555 -25.19 -10.78 -21.44
N LEU A 556 -25.75 -9.83 -20.69
CA LEU A 556 -26.85 -10.07 -19.76
C LEU A 556 -28.16 -9.79 -20.51
N LYS A 557 -28.88 -10.84 -20.90
CA LYS A 557 -30.12 -10.71 -21.69
C LYS A 557 -31.30 -10.26 -20.84
N ASP A 558 -32.50 -10.32 -21.43
CA ASP A 558 -33.68 -9.70 -20.85
C ASP A 558 -34.06 -10.35 -19.53
N SER A 559 -34.34 -9.52 -18.52
CA SER A 559 -34.70 -9.99 -17.17
C SER A 559 -33.65 -10.89 -16.48
N THR A 560 -32.39 -10.81 -16.90
CA THR A 560 -31.28 -11.44 -16.17
C THR A 560 -31.01 -10.70 -14.86
N VAL A 561 -30.63 -11.42 -13.82
CA VAL A 561 -30.08 -10.86 -12.57
C VAL A 561 -28.60 -11.23 -12.48
N PHE A 562 -27.75 -10.26 -12.17
CA PHE A 562 -26.33 -10.43 -11.91
C PHE A 562 -25.97 -9.68 -10.62
N GLU A 563 -25.23 -10.33 -9.73
CA GLU A 563 -24.65 -9.75 -8.51
C GLU A 563 -23.13 -9.96 -8.56
N GLY A 564 -22.33 -8.94 -8.21
CA GLY A 564 -20.86 -8.96 -8.19
C GLY A 564 -20.20 -7.90 -9.07
N ALA A 565 -18.89 -8.00 -9.26
CA ALA A 565 -18.12 -7.11 -10.13
C ALA A 565 -17.75 -7.78 -11.47
N ILE A 566 -17.75 -7.03 -12.56
CA ILE A 566 -17.24 -7.46 -13.87
C ILE A 566 -16.12 -6.52 -14.30
N TYR A 567 -14.92 -7.09 -14.47
CA TYR A 567 -13.73 -6.41 -14.93
C TYR A 567 -13.27 -6.96 -16.28
N ALA A 568 -13.60 -6.23 -17.36
CA ALA A 568 -13.36 -6.61 -18.75
C ALA A 568 -12.79 -5.44 -19.57
N PRO A 569 -11.58 -4.94 -19.25
CA PRO A 569 -11.04 -3.66 -19.75
C PRO A 569 -10.97 -3.53 -21.27
N TYR A 570 -10.89 -4.66 -21.99
CA TYR A 570 -10.86 -4.73 -23.45
C TYR A 570 -12.13 -5.36 -24.08
N GLY A 571 -13.09 -5.78 -23.26
CA GLY A 571 -14.35 -6.41 -23.67
C GLY A 571 -15.54 -5.46 -23.69
N ASP A 572 -16.63 -5.93 -24.29
CA ASP A 572 -17.89 -5.19 -24.35
C ASP A 572 -18.91 -5.81 -23.37
N ILE A 573 -19.55 -4.98 -22.56
CA ILE A 573 -20.64 -5.41 -21.65
C ILE A 573 -21.97 -4.86 -22.16
N GLN A 574 -22.97 -5.73 -22.28
CA GLN A 574 -24.34 -5.37 -22.66
C GLN A 574 -25.33 -5.84 -21.60
N VAL A 575 -26.00 -4.88 -20.95
CA VAL A 575 -27.13 -5.11 -20.03
C VAL A 575 -28.40 -4.89 -20.84
N ARG A 576 -29.12 -5.97 -21.21
CA ARG A 576 -30.30 -5.88 -22.07
C ARG A 576 -31.56 -5.46 -21.31
N ASN A 577 -32.74 -5.68 -21.91
CA ASN A 577 -33.95 -5.02 -21.47
C ASN A 577 -34.43 -5.60 -20.14
N SER A 578 -34.72 -4.73 -19.18
CA SER A 578 -35.17 -5.15 -17.84
C SER A 578 -34.19 -6.08 -17.10
N ALA A 579 -32.92 -6.14 -17.52
CA ALA A 579 -31.88 -6.84 -16.78
C ALA A 579 -31.44 -5.99 -15.59
N HIS A 580 -31.08 -6.65 -14.49
CA HIS A 580 -30.62 -6.04 -13.26
C HIS A 580 -29.20 -6.52 -12.95
N ALA A 581 -28.25 -5.59 -12.89
CA ALA A 581 -26.89 -5.87 -12.44
C ALA A 581 -26.63 -5.11 -11.13
N TYR A 582 -26.13 -5.80 -10.12
CA TYR A 582 -25.83 -5.31 -8.78
C TYR A 582 -24.32 -5.45 -8.55
N GLY A 583 -23.61 -4.33 -8.44
CA GLY A 583 -22.15 -4.26 -8.33
C GLY A 583 -21.53 -3.36 -9.39
N MET A 584 -20.32 -3.68 -9.85
CA MET A 584 -19.51 -2.79 -10.71
C MET A 584 -19.36 -3.35 -12.13
N LEU A 585 -19.39 -2.47 -13.14
CA LEU A 585 -19.09 -2.81 -14.53
C LEU A 585 -17.91 -1.98 -15.04
N TRP A 586 -16.79 -2.65 -15.36
CA TRP A 586 -15.58 -2.01 -15.90
C TRP A 586 -15.23 -2.62 -17.25
N ALA A 587 -15.30 -1.84 -18.34
CA ALA A 587 -15.14 -2.40 -19.68
C ALA A 587 -14.53 -1.47 -20.72
N LYS A 588 -14.30 -1.98 -21.93
CA LYS A 588 -14.03 -1.15 -23.11
C LYS A 588 -15.27 -0.37 -23.52
N THR A 589 -16.40 -1.06 -23.63
CA THR A 589 -17.70 -0.44 -23.84
C THR A 589 -18.75 -1.02 -22.90
N VAL A 590 -19.65 -0.17 -22.41
CA VAL A 590 -20.81 -0.59 -21.63
C VAL A 590 -22.08 -0.05 -22.28
N GLY A 591 -23.00 -0.95 -22.62
CA GLY A 591 -24.31 -0.62 -23.16
C GLY A 591 -25.43 -1.08 -22.24
N ILE A 592 -26.17 -0.14 -21.66
CA ILE A 592 -27.38 -0.41 -20.88
C ILE A 592 -28.59 -0.16 -21.78
N ARG A 593 -29.31 -1.23 -22.14
CA ARG A 593 -30.47 -1.17 -23.05
C ARG A 593 -31.73 -0.71 -22.32
N ASN A 594 -32.87 -0.77 -23.00
CA ASN A 594 -34.09 -0.13 -22.50
C ASN A 594 -34.55 -0.79 -21.21
N TYR A 595 -34.81 0.00 -20.17
CA TYR A 595 -35.19 -0.51 -18.84
C TYR A 595 -34.12 -1.37 -18.14
N GLY A 596 -32.91 -1.49 -18.67
CA GLY A 596 -31.80 -2.11 -17.94
C GLY A 596 -31.44 -1.26 -16.71
N VAL A 597 -31.14 -1.92 -15.60
CA VAL A 597 -30.79 -1.25 -14.34
C VAL A 597 -29.45 -1.78 -13.84
N VAL A 598 -28.53 -0.87 -13.57
CA VAL A 598 -27.30 -1.14 -12.85
C VAL A 598 -27.39 -0.46 -11.49
N TRP A 599 -27.15 -1.22 -10.43
CA TRP A 599 -27.03 -0.74 -9.06
C TRP A 599 -25.57 -0.89 -8.67
N PHE A 600 -24.83 0.21 -8.62
CA PHE A 600 -23.46 0.20 -8.14
C PHE A 600 -23.40 -0.12 -6.66
N ASP A 601 -22.65 -1.15 -6.29
CA ASP A 601 -22.41 -1.47 -4.89
C ASP A 601 -21.23 -0.66 -4.35
N THR A 602 -21.49 0.32 -3.51
CA THR A 602 -20.47 1.23 -2.98
C THR A 602 -19.49 0.52 -2.04
N ALA A 603 -19.87 -0.63 -1.48
CA ALA A 603 -18.94 -1.48 -0.72
C ALA A 603 -17.78 -2.02 -1.58
N LEU A 604 -17.95 -2.06 -2.92
CA LEU A 604 -16.86 -2.44 -3.82
C LEU A 604 -15.70 -1.45 -3.83
N LYS A 605 -15.92 -0.18 -3.47
CA LYS A 605 -14.86 0.86 -3.40
C LYS A 605 -13.73 0.46 -2.46
N GLU A 606 -14.06 -0.24 -1.39
CA GLU A 606 -13.10 -0.69 -0.37
C GLU A 606 -12.44 -2.02 -0.76
N SER A 607 -13.13 -2.87 -1.52
CA SER A 607 -12.65 -4.21 -1.89
C SER A 607 -11.76 -4.25 -3.13
N ILE A 608 -12.02 -3.38 -4.13
CA ILE A 608 -11.25 -3.33 -5.39
C ILE A 608 -10.31 -2.14 -5.33
N VAL A 609 -9.09 -2.41 -4.87
CA VAL A 609 -8.01 -1.43 -4.88
C VAL A 609 -7.30 -1.52 -6.23
N PHE A 610 -7.46 -0.49 -7.06
CA PHE A 610 -6.69 -0.36 -8.29
C PHE A 610 -5.26 0.09 -7.95
N PRO A 611 -4.22 -0.70 -8.27
CA PRO A 611 -2.86 -0.22 -8.16
C PRO A 611 -2.69 0.90 -9.21
N GLY A 612 -2.47 2.13 -8.76
CA GLY A 612 -2.08 3.24 -9.64
C GLY A 612 -3.18 4.16 -10.15
N SER A 613 -4.42 4.18 -9.61
CA SER A 613 -5.38 5.26 -9.94
C SER A 613 -5.09 6.59 -9.24
N GLY A 614 -4.22 6.58 -8.24
CA GLY A 614 -3.30 7.67 -7.90
C GLY A 614 -1.88 7.13 -8.08
N GLY A 615 -0.94 7.95 -8.55
CA GLY A 615 0.43 7.51 -8.81
C GLY A 615 1.02 6.75 -7.61
N GLY A 616 1.50 5.53 -7.87
CA GLY A 616 2.43 4.83 -7.00
C GLY A 616 1.86 4.11 -5.77
N SER A 617 1.36 2.89 -5.93
CA SER A 617 1.38 1.91 -4.83
C SER A 617 1.88 0.56 -5.35
N GLN A 618 3.21 0.40 -5.35
CA GLN A 618 3.86 -0.90 -5.28
C GLN A 618 4.20 -1.16 -3.81
N SER A 619 3.92 -2.39 -3.40
CA SER A 619 4.12 -2.97 -2.08
C SER A 619 5.54 -2.76 -1.55
N LEU A 620 5.63 -2.19 -0.35
CA LEU A 620 6.79 -2.26 0.55
C LEU A 620 6.95 -3.70 1.07
N VAL A 621 7.58 -4.56 0.26
CA VAL A 621 8.43 -5.65 0.75
C VAL A 621 9.57 -5.84 -0.26
N GLN A 622 10.72 -5.20 0.01
CA GLN A 622 12.04 -5.79 -0.17
C GLN A 622 13.08 -5.06 0.67
#